data_AF-A0A1D2U1F5-F1
#
_entry.id   AF-A0A1D2U1F5-F1
#
_cell.length_a   1.000
_cell.length_b   1.000
_cell.length_c   1.000
_cell.angle_alpha   90.00
_cell.angle_beta   90.00
_cell.angle_gamma   90.00
#
_symmetry.space_group_name_H-M   'P 1'
#
loop_
_entity.id
_entity.type
_entity.pdbx_description
1 polymer ?
#
loop_
_entity_poly.entity_id
_entity_poly.type
_entity_poly.pdbx_seq_one_letter_code
_entity_poly.pdbx_strand_id
1 'polypeptide(L)'
;MRNAPNTISVNPFVKASQLKTKLPGYAVARMHALNHQTLQHLAAHHREKFLKAFKYVQTSAIGNNFTVSRGIVSCKVDGIAAYFYWEKGQTPFVVHLPSCGVEVGLPAAEELAAALEVAGHGSALLACELAVSGGRSHSYEVIRIVNSPASRAELEKLHLTTLDVIVLDKQEKQALGYDERVKILQNLPQTEKARCADFHEVNGSEKLNAYYQRQIENRQEGIVLHDLTTNVAYKIKPKFNLDLAIVGYVEGTEELAGNAVSIMGALVCGNSYQLVARVGIADPVIRERLFQALSPQRAAANYTETDSDGRPINWVRPIKVMEMNAEDAQWNDTDGKPWTNTVLQLDGDQYHYQGQGFILKPFHPTLERIRDDKAVQECTFKQINKVTLQLKQSATGKPPKIFVREVFTKTVKGNTAVRKVVGWEQQREDFPRFVIHTIDYSSGRAKPLEEATKATDREDEAKQFITDWKTTEIVKGWVKA
;
A
#
# COMPACT_ATOMS: atom_id res chain seq x y z
N MET A 1 1.91 -26.65 -44.54
CA MET A 1 1.91 -25.21 -44.24
C MET A 1 1.84 -25.04 -42.74
N ARG A 2 2.87 -24.46 -42.12
CA ARG A 2 2.89 -24.19 -40.68
C ARG A 2 1.96 -23.00 -40.42
N ASN A 3 0.92 -23.20 -39.61
CA ASN A 3 0.07 -22.11 -39.14
C ASN A 3 0.93 -21.13 -38.34
N ALA A 4 1.03 -19.90 -38.82
CA ALA A 4 1.61 -18.79 -38.09
C ALA A 4 0.84 -18.57 -36.78
N PRO A 5 1.50 -18.15 -35.68
CA PRO A 5 0.78 -17.76 -34.47
C PRO A 5 -0.09 -16.54 -34.81
N ASN A 6 -1.39 -16.61 -34.48
CA ASN A 6 -2.35 -15.51 -34.63
C ASN A 6 -1.75 -14.20 -34.13
N THR A 7 -1.26 -13.37 -35.04
CA THR A 7 -0.85 -12.00 -34.75
C THR A 7 -2.09 -11.23 -34.37
N ILE A 8 -2.14 -10.76 -33.13
CA ILE A 8 -3.13 -9.79 -32.67
C ILE A 8 -3.07 -8.61 -33.66
N SER A 9 -4.18 -8.30 -34.33
CA SER A 9 -4.30 -7.03 -35.05
C SER A 9 -4.26 -5.93 -34.00
N VAL A 10 -3.09 -5.32 -33.80
CA VAL A 10 -2.90 -4.32 -32.73
C VAL A 10 -3.52 -3.01 -33.20
N ASN A 11 -4.30 -2.38 -32.32
CA ASN A 11 -4.88 -1.06 -32.56
C ASN A 11 -3.79 -0.08 -33.06
N PRO A 12 -4.03 0.74 -34.10
CA PRO A 12 -3.01 1.64 -34.66
C PRO A 12 -2.46 2.64 -33.64
N PHE A 13 -3.18 2.89 -32.55
CA PHE A 13 -2.74 3.75 -31.46
C PHE A 13 -1.82 3.06 -30.47
N VAL A 14 -1.54 1.77 -30.59
CA VAL A 14 -0.65 1.02 -29.69
C VAL A 14 0.58 0.53 -30.46
N LYS A 15 1.77 0.92 -30.00
CA LYS A 15 3.06 0.50 -30.59
C LYS A 15 3.29 -0.99 -30.33
N ALA A 16 3.01 -1.82 -31.33
CA ALA A 16 3.17 -3.27 -31.23
C ALA A 16 4.58 -3.71 -30.80
N SER A 17 5.63 -2.97 -31.20
CA SER A 17 7.03 -3.24 -30.83
C SER A 17 7.34 -3.10 -29.33
N GLN A 18 6.45 -2.48 -28.56
CA GLN A 18 6.61 -2.25 -27.12
C GLN A 18 5.71 -3.15 -26.26
N LEU A 19 4.87 -3.96 -26.89
CA LEU A 19 4.03 -4.94 -26.22
C LEU A 19 4.86 -6.13 -25.74
N LYS A 20 4.71 -6.48 -24.47
CA LYS A 20 5.21 -7.71 -23.89
C LYS A 20 4.08 -8.72 -23.79
N THR A 21 4.13 -9.75 -24.62
CA THR A 21 3.20 -10.88 -24.55
C THR A 21 3.30 -11.54 -23.18
N LYS A 22 2.16 -11.70 -22.51
CA LYS A 22 2.06 -12.41 -21.22
C LYS A 22 1.47 -13.80 -21.42
N LEU A 23 0.47 -13.90 -22.31
CA LEU A 23 -0.14 -15.15 -22.78
C LEU A 23 -0.48 -15.01 -24.27
N PRO A 24 -0.71 -16.12 -25.00
CA PRO A 24 -1.25 -16.05 -26.36
C PRO A 24 -2.54 -15.20 -26.39
N GLY A 25 -2.58 -14.18 -27.24
CA GLY A 25 -3.72 -13.26 -27.35
C GLY A 25 -3.80 -12.17 -26.27
N TYR A 26 -2.82 -12.06 -25.37
CA TYR A 26 -2.82 -11.06 -24.30
C TYR A 26 -1.44 -10.44 -24.06
N ALA A 27 -1.36 -9.11 -24.12
CA ALA A 27 -0.10 -8.38 -24.00
C ALA A 27 -0.27 -7.07 -23.23
N VAL A 28 0.81 -6.66 -22.55
CA VAL A 28 0.87 -5.40 -21.82
C VAL A 28 2.10 -4.60 -22.22
N ALA A 29 2.01 -3.28 -22.17
CA ALA A 29 3.12 -2.36 -22.38
C ALA A 29 3.11 -1.24 -21.34
N ARG A 30 4.20 -0.49 -21.27
CA ARG A 30 4.25 0.82 -20.58
C ARG A 30 3.53 1.88 -21.42
N MET A 31 3.10 3.00 -20.85
CA MET A 31 2.24 3.94 -21.60
C MET A 31 2.88 4.72 -22.71
N HIS A 32 4.20 4.77 -22.82
CA HIS A 32 4.83 5.31 -24.01
C HIS A 32 4.53 4.49 -25.28
N ALA A 33 3.92 3.30 -25.12
CA ALA A 33 3.35 2.49 -26.19
C ALA A 33 2.02 3.03 -26.72
N LEU A 34 1.27 3.83 -25.96
CA LEU A 34 0.09 4.52 -26.48
C LEU A 34 0.56 5.69 -27.37
N ASN A 35 0.44 5.55 -28.68
CA ASN A 35 0.80 6.54 -29.68
C ASN A 35 -0.37 7.46 -30.07
N HIS A 36 -1.13 7.95 -29.09
CA HIS A 36 -2.24 8.87 -29.32
C HIS A 36 -2.31 9.94 -28.23
N GLN A 37 -1.82 11.14 -28.53
CA GLN A 37 -1.70 12.22 -27.56
C GLN A 37 -3.05 12.68 -27.02
N THR A 38 -4.09 12.81 -27.87
CA THR A 38 -5.43 13.21 -27.40
C THR A 38 -6.02 12.22 -26.41
N LEU A 39 -5.95 10.92 -26.66
CA LEU A 39 -6.44 9.90 -25.73
C LEU A 39 -5.69 9.93 -24.39
N GLN A 40 -4.36 10.10 -24.43
CA GLN A 40 -3.57 10.30 -23.22
C GLN A 40 -4.02 11.54 -22.45
N HIS A 41 -4.22 12.66 -23.14
CA HIS A 41 -4.65 13.91 -22.54
C HIS A 41 -6.05 13.78 -21.92
N LEU A 42 -7.01 13.22 -22.64
CA LEU A 42 -8.38 13.03 -22.15
C LEU A 42 -8.42 12.11 -20.92
N ALA A 43 -7.71 10.99 -20.94
CA ALA A 43 -7.65 10.07 -19.81
C ALA A 43 -6.97 10.72 -18.59
N ALA A 44 -5.84 11.40 -18.78
CA ALA A 44 -5.13 12.10 -17.71
C ALA A 44 -5.98 13.26 -17.15
N HIS A 45 -6.61 14.05 -18.01
CA HIS A 45 -7.46 15.17 -17.62
C HIS A 45 -8.68 14.71 -16.83
N HIS A 46 -9.36 13.66 -17.31
CA HIS A 46 -10.47 13.03 -16.58
C HIS A 46 -10.02 12.57 -15.21
N ARG A 47 -8.86 11.90 -15.11
CA ARG A 47 -8.34 11.47 -13.81
C ARG A 47 -8.13 12.62 -12.83
N GLU A 48 -7.48 13.71 -13.26
CA GLU A 48 -7.20 14.84 -12.38
C GLU A 48 -8.51 15.49 -11.89
N LYS A 49 -9.47 15.71 -12.79
CA LYS A 49 -10.74 16.37 -12.47
C LYS A 49 -11.74 15.50 -11.73
N PHE A 50 -11.77 14.21 -12.05
CA PHE A 50 -12.75 13.26 -11.54
C PHE A 50 -12.12 12.47 -10.40
N LEU A 51 -11.22 11.53 -10.67
CA LEU A 51 -10.74 10.57 -9.67
C LEU A 51 -9.90 11.19 -8.55
N LYS A 52 -9.05 12.18 -8.83
CA LYS A 52 -8.19 12.83 -7.81
C LYS A 52 -8.90 13.91 -7.02
N ALA A 53 -9.99 14.47 -7.55
CA ALA A 53 -10.78 15.49 -6.87
C ALA A 53 -11.69 14.92 -5.77
N PHE A 54 -11.76 13.59 -5.62
CA PHE A 54 -12.65 12.97 -4.64
C PHE A 54 -12.22 13.34 -3.22
N LYS A 55 -13.14 13.90 -2.45
CA LYS A 55 -12.97 14.08 -1.01
C LYS A 55 -13.06 12.72 -0.31
N TYR A 56 -12.12 12.46 0.58
CA TYR A 56 -12.13 11.25 1.39
C TYR A 56 -12.91 11.46 2.68
N VAL A 57 -13.81 10.54 2.98
CA VAL A 57 -14.59 10.54 4.22
C VAL A 57 -14.52 9.15 4.84
N GLN A 58 -14.11 9.08 6.10
CA GLN A 58 -14.25 7.87 6.91
C GLN A 58 -15.33 8.08 7.94
N THR A 59 -16.28 7.16 8.00
CA THR A 59 -17.35 7.22 9.00
C THR A 59 -17.85 5.83 9.35
N SER A 60 -18.49 5.68 10.51
CA SER A 60 -19.28 4.49 10.86
C SER A 60 -20.73 4.60 10.37
N ALA A 61 -21.24 5.83 10.26
CA ALA A 61 -22.57 6.13 9.72
C ALA A 61 -22.60 7.52 9.09
N ILE A 62 -23.40 7.68 8.05
CA ILE A 62 -23.64 8.97 7.42
C ILE A 62 -24.74 9.66 8.22
N GLY A 63 -24.35 10.62 9.05
CA GLY A 63 -25.23 11.36 9.96
C GLY A 63 -25.23 12.87 9.70
N ASN A 64 -25.67 13.65 10.69
CA ASN A 64 -25.95 15.09 10.55
C ASN A 64 -24.76 15.95 10.09
N ASN A 65 -23.52 15.51 10.28
CA ASN A 65 -22.31 16.23 9.86
C ASN A 65 -21.97 16.05 8.37
N PHE A 66 -22.70 15.19 7.66
CA PHE A 66 -22.57 14.98 6.23
C PHE A 66 -23.95 15.07 5.58
N THR A 67 -24.21 16.19 4.92
CA THR A 67 -25.50 16.47 4.27
C THR A 67 -25.39 16.34 2.76
N VAL A 68 -26.37 15.65 2.16
CA VAL A 68 -26.56 15.63 0.70
C VAL A 68 -28.03 15.89 0.39
N SER A 69 -28.30 16.87 -0.47
CA SER A 69 -29.65 17.16 -0.96
C SER A 69 -30.04 16.22 -2.09
N ARG A 70 -29.17 16.10 -3.11
CA ARG A 70 -29.33 15.20 -4.26
C ARG A 70 -27.97 14.73 -4.74
N GLY A 71 -27.83 13.43 -4.98
CA GLY A 71 -26.58 12.84 -5.47
C GLY A 71 -26.79 11.53 -6.21
N ILE A 72 -25.75 11.09 -6.91
CA ILE A 72 -25.66 9.74 -7.47
C ILE A 72 -24.65 8.95 -6.66
N VAL A 73 -25.06 7.80 -6.16
CA VAL A 73 -24.22 6.90 -5.37
C VAL A 73 -24.02 5.57 -6.09
N SER A 74 -22.82 5.01 -5.98
CA SER A 74 -22.51 3.64 -6.40
C SER A 74 -21.59 2.95 -5.40
N CYS A 75 -21.45 1.64 -5.53
CA CYS A 75 -20.45 0.89 -4.76
C CYS A 75 -19.04 1.38 -5.14
N LYS A 76 -18.16 1.56 -4.14
CA LYS A 76 -16.74 1.75 -4.41
C LYS A 76 -16.13 0.39 -4.75
N VAL A 77 -15.98 0.12 -6.03
CA VAL A 77 -15.30 -1.10 -6.52
C VAL A 77 -13.82 -1.04 -6.13
N ASP A 78 -13.32 -2.14 -5.57
CA ASP A 78 -11.94 -2.31 -5.10
C ASP A 78 -11.12 -3.00 -6.21
N GLY A 79 -10.69 -2.20 -7.18
CA GLY A 79 -9.98 -2.66 -8.36
C GLY A 79 -8.85 -1.72 -8.73
N ILE A 80 -8.59 -1.60 -10.02
CA ILE A 80 -7.71 -0.55 -10.55
C ILE A 80 -8.44 0.30 -11.57
N ALA A 81 -8.18 1.60 -11.53
CA ALA A 81 -8.69 2.53 -12.53
C ALA A 81 -8.22 2.11 -13.94
N ALA A 82 -9.17 2.04 -14.86
CA ALA A 82 -9.00 1.56 -16.22
C ALA A 82 -9.72 2.48 -17.20
N TYR A 83 -9.09 2.81 -18.31
CA TYR A 83 -9.70 3.59 -19.38
C TYR A 83 -9.82 2.69 -20.60
N PHE A 84 -11.05 2.29 -20.91
CA PHE A 84 -11.36 1.47 -22.07
C PHE A 84 -11.45 2.36 -23.32
N TYR A 85 -10.78 1.97 -24.39
CA TYR A 85 -10.91 2.60 -25.69
C TYR A 85 -11.21 1.59 -26.79
N TRP A 86 -12.13 1.96 -27.68
CA TRP A 86 -12.46 1.21 -28.87
C TRP A 86 -12.98 2.13 -29.99
N GLU A 87 -12.71 1.75 -31.24
CA GLU A 87 -13.30 2.33 -32.45
C GLU A 87 -13.67 1.19 -33.41
N LYS A 88 -14.79 1.34 -34.13
CA LYS A 88 -15.32 0.33 -35.04
C LYS A 88 -14.26 -0.17 -36.03
N GLY A 89 -14.16 -1.50 -36.14
CA GLY A 89 -13.16 -2.16 -36.97
C GLY A 89 -11.74 -2.20 -36.40
N GLN A 90 -11.53 -1.70 -35.18
CA GLN A 90 -10.26 -1.78 -34.46
C GLN A 90 -10.37 -2.67 -33.22
N THR A 91 -9.25 -3.27 -32.83
CA THR A 91 -9.14 -4.00 -31.56
C THR A 91 -9.19 -3.02 -30.38
N PRO A 92 -9.96 -3.32 -29.32
CA PRO A 92 -9.99 -2.49 -28.13
C PRO A 92 -8.68 -2.58 -27.33
N PHE A 93 -8.45 -1.58 -26.49
CA PHE A 93 -7.38 -1.61 -25.48
C PHE A 93 -7.80 -0.91 -24.20
N VAL A 94 -7.11 -1.22 -23.12
CA VAL A 94 -7.32 -0.61 -21.80
C VAL A 94 -6.05 0.10 -21.34
N VAL A 95 -6.22 1.22 -20.65
CA VAL A 95 -5.13 2.04 -20.12
C VAL A 95 -5.27 2.17 -18.61
N HIS A 96 -4.18 1.95 -17.85
CA HIS A 96 -4.16 2.09 -16.38
C HIS A 96 -3.32 3.28 -15.93
N LEU A 97 -3.86 4.16 -15.09
CA LEU A 97 -3.17 5.33 -14.54
C LEU A 97 -2.98 5.18 -13.01
N PRO A 98 -1.84 5.61 -12.37
CA PRO A 98 -0.71 6.42 -12.87
C PRO A 98 0.43 5.61 -13.46
N SER A 99 0.51 4.33 -13.12
CA SER A 99 1.63 3.45 -13.44
C SER A 99 1.73 3.11 -14.92
N CYS A 100 0.76 3.60 -15.69
CA CYS A 100 0.88 3.79 -17.11
C CYS A 100 1.15 2.46 -17.82
N GLY A 101 0.16 1.57 -17.78
CA GLY A 101 0.12 0.34 -18.58
C GLY A 101 -0.88 0.44 -19.71
N VAL A 102 -0.53 -0.06 -20.90
CA VAL A 102 -1.50 -0.35 -21.98
C VAL A 102 -1.71 -1.85 -22.01
N GLU A 103 -2.95 -2.28 -22.04
CA GLU A 103 -3.39 -3.66 -22.03
C GLU A 103 -4.17 -3.94 -23.33
N VAL A 104 -3.80 -5.00 -24.04
CA VAL A 104 -4.46 -5.46 -25.28
C VAL A 104 -4.83 -6.93 -25.14
N GLY A 105 -6.02 -7.28 -25.60
CA GLY A 105 -6.53 -8.66 -25.56
C GLY A 105 -7.17 -9.06 -24.23
N LEU A 106 -7.61 -8.08 -23.43
CA LEU A 106 -8.41 -8.31 -22.22
C LEU A 106 -9.81 -8.81 -22.63
N PRO A 107 -10.29 -9.97 -22.14
CA PRO A 107 -11.59 -10.52 -22.51
C PRO A 107 -12.76 -9.55 -22.29
N ALA A 108 -12.77 -8.85 -21.15
CA ALA A 108 -13.80 -7.86 -20.83
C ALA A 108 -13.85 -6.70 -21.83
N ALA A 109 -12.71 -6.27 -22.36
CA ALA A 109 -12.64 -5.21 -23.36
C ALA A 109 -13.13 -5.70 -24.73
N GLU A 110 -12.76 -6.93 -25.12
CA GLU A 110 -13.23 -7.57 -26.35
C GLU A 110 -14.76 -7.75 -26.35
N GLU A 111 -15.31 -8.23 -25.23
CA GLU A 111 -16.74 -8.43 -25.04
C GLU A 111 -17.53 -7.10 -25.12
N LEU A 112 -17.03 -6.05 -24.44
CA LEU A 112 -17.66 -4.72 -24.47
C LEU A 112 -17.62 -4.10 -25.87
N ALA A 113 -16.48 -4.18 -26.56
CA ALA A 113 -16.32 -3.66 -27.91
C ALA A 113 -17.30 -4.32 -28.89
N ALA A 114 -17.41 -5.64 -28.87
CA ALA A 114 -18.36 -6.38 -29.70
C ALA A 114 -19.81 -5.97 -29.42
N ALA A 115 -20.16 -5.79 -28.14
CA ALA A 115 -21.50 -5.38 -27.76
C ALA A 115 -21.83 -3.94 -28.20
N LEU A 116 -20.86 -3.02 -28.08
CA LEU A 116 -20.99 -1.63 -28.57
C LEU A 116 -21.20 -1.59 -30.08
N GLU A 117 -20.47 -2.42 -30.84
CA GLU A 117 -20.62 -2.49 -32.29
C GLU A 117 -22.01 -2.99 -32.70
N VAL A 118 -22.52 -4.03 -32.03
CA VAL A 118 -23.88 -4.56 -32.26
C VAL A 118 -24.95 -3.53 -31.91
N ALA A 119 -24.72 -2.72 -30.86
CA ALA A 119 -25.59 -1.62 -30.47
C ALA A 119 -25.53 -0.40 -31.43
N GLY A 120 -24.65 -0.44 -32.44
CA GLY A 120 -24.55 0.61 -33.47
C GLY A 120 -23.62 1.76 -33.12
N HIS A 121 -22.84 1.67 -32.05
CA HIS A 121 -21.84 2.68 -31.72
C HIS A 121 -20.60 2.57 -32.63
N GLY A 122 -19.96 3.71 -32.89
CA GLY A 122 -18.78 3.83 -33.73
C GLY A 122 -17.46 3.98 -32.95
N SER A 123 -17.51 4.48 -31.72
CA SER A 123 -16.32 4.58 -30.85
C SER A 123 -16.69 4.87 -29.39
N ALA A 124 -15.82 4.51 -28.45
CA ALA A 124 -16.00 4.83 -27.04
C ALA A 124 -14.64 5.03 -26.33
N LEU A 125 -14.60 6.03 -25.43
CA LEU A 125 -13.60 6.17 -24.38
C LEU A 125 -14.33 6.26 -23.05
N LEU A 126 -14.22 5.21 -22.25
CA LEU A 126 -14.95 5.05 -20.99
C LEU A 126 -13.96 5.00 -19.82
N ALA A 127 -14.31 5.68 -18.72
CA ALA A 127 -13.63 5.48 -17.45
C ALA A 127 -14.29 4.30 -16.72
N CYS A 128 -13.45 3.35 -16.32
CA CYS A 128 -13.86 2.09 -15.73
C CYS A 128 -13.03 1.80 -14.47
N GLU A 129 -13.52 0.88 -13.65
CA GLU A 129 -12.71 0.11 -12.72
C GLU A 129 -12.55 -1.31 -13.27
N LEU A 130 -11.32 -1.83 -13.31
CA LEU A 130 -11.05 -3.24 -13.58
C LEU A 130 -11.02 -4.00 -12.26
N ALA A 131 -11.83 -5.05 -12.14
CA ALA A 131 -12.05 -5.78 -10.90
C ALA A 131 -12.14 -7.30 -11.13
N VAL A 132 -11.93 -8.09 -10.08
CA VAL A 132 -12.11 -9.54 -10.08
C VAL A 132 -13.55 -9.90 -9.73
N SER A 133 -14.17 -10.86 -10.43
CA SER A 133 -15.51 -11.37 -10.11
C SER A 133 -15.53 -12.38 -8.97
N GLY A 134 -16.72 -12.67 -8.44
CA GLY A 134 -16.93 -13.71 -7.43
C GLY A 134 -16.86 -13.23 -5.97
N GLY A 135 -16.90 -11.92 -5.73
CA GLY A 135 -16.92 -11.34 -4.39
C GLY A 135 -16.45 -9.88 -4.40
N ARG A 136 -16.00 -9.38 -3.24
CA ARG A 136 -15.25 -8.13 -3.19
C ARG A 136 -13.92 -8.36 -3.89
N SER A 137 -13.70 -7.63 -4.98
CA SER A 137 -12.40 -7.56 -5.66
C SER A 137 -11.35 -6.92 -4.76
N HIS A 138 -10.08 -7.13 -5.06
CA HIS A 138 -8.99 -6.37 -4.46
C HIS A 138 -8.01 -5.88 -5.51
N SER A 139 -7.63 -4.61 -5.43
CA SER A 139 -6.70 -3.97 -6.36
C SER A 139 -5.39 -4.76 -6.58
N TYR A 140 -4.80 -5.34 -5.53
CA TYR A 140 -3.57 -6.14 -5.65
C TYR A 140 -3.77 -7.42 -6.46
N GLU A 141 -4.94 -8.05 -6.35
CA GLU A 141 -5.25 -9.27 -7.10
C GLU A 141 -5.39 -8.95 -8.58
N VAL A 142 -6.05 -7.84 -8.90
CA VAL A 142 -6.15 -7.33 -10.27
C VAL A 142 -4.75 -7.05 -10.84
N ILE A 143 -3.90 -6.32 -10.10
CA ILE A 143 -2.52 -6.02 -10.51
C ILE A 143 -1.73 -7.31 -10.78
N ARG A 144 -1.87 -8.32 -9.94
CA ARG A 144 -1.23 -9.63 -10.13
C ARG A 144 -1.72 -10.30 -11.41
N ILE A 145 -3.04 -10.40 -11.62
CA ILE A 145 -3.63 -11.04 -12.81
C ILE A 145 -3.17 -10.31 -14.08
N VAL A 146 -3.22 -8.98 -14.10
CA VAL A 146 -2.84 -8.18 -15.27
C VAL A 146 -1.35 -8.39 -15.62
N ASN A 147 -0.46 -8.41 -14.61
CA ASN A 147 0.98 -8.48 -14.84
C ASN A 147 1.52 -9.90 -15.05
N SER A 148 0.92 -10.90 -14.41
CA SER A 148 1.42 -12.28 -14.38
C SER A 148 0.27 -13.29 -14.38
N PRO A 149 -0.57 -13.31 -15.42
CA PRO A 149 -1.68 -14.25 -15.50
C PRO A 149 -1.16 -15.68 -15.70
N ALA A 150 -1.70 -16.64 -14.94
CA ALA A 150 -1.37 -18.05 -15.03
C ALA A 150 -2.05 -18.73 -16.24
N SER A 151 -3.21 -18.22 -16.68
CA SER A 151 -3.96 -18.77 -17.81
C SER A 151 -4.96 -17.77 -18.38
N ARG A 152 -5.51 -18.04 -19.57
CA ARG A 152 -6.60 -17.24 -20.14
C ARG A 152 -7.83 -17.26 -19.23
N ALA A 153 -8.17 -18.42 -18.64
CA ALA A 153 -9.29 -18.54 -17.72
C ALA A 153 -9.16 -17.63 -16.47
N GLU A 154 -7.94 -17.25 -16.10
CA GLU A 154 -7.73 -16.27 -15.03
C GLU A 154 -8.04 -14.84 -15.48
N LEU A 155 -7.73 -14.50 -16.74
CA LEU A 155 -8.11 -13.20 -17.33
C LEU A 155 -9.63 -13.08 -17.49
N GLU A 156 -10.33 -14.19 -17.76
CA GLU A 156 -11.80 -14.21 -17.87
C GLU A 156 -12.50 -13.87 -16.54
N LYS A 157 -11.78 -13.89 -15.40
CA LYS A 157 -12.29 -13.44 -14.10
C LYS A 157 -12.25 -11.92 -13.92
N LEU A 158 -11.63 -11.19 -14.84
CA LEU A 158 -11.57 -9.74 -14.80
C LEU A 158 -12.78 -9.13 -15.51
N HIS A 159 -13.39 -8.14 -14.86
CA HIS A 159 -14.58 -7.44 -15.35
C HIS A 159 -14.34 -5.93 -15.34
N LEU A 160 -14.87 -5.23 -16.35
CA LEU A 160 -14.91 -3.78 -16.41
C LEU A 160 -16.20 -3.27 -15.78
N THR A 161 -16.08 -2.42 -14.75
CA THR A 161 -17.20 -1.64 -14.24
C THR A 161 -17.11 -0.23 -14.80
N THR A 162 -18.00 0.18 -15.70
CA THR A 162 -17.99 1.54 -16.27
C THR A 162 -18.53 2.55 -15.26
N LEU A 163 -17.79 3.65 -15.08
CA LEU A 163 -17.99 4.67 -14.04
C LEU A 163 -18.30 6.06 -14.60
N ASP A 164 -17.75 6.38 -15.77
CA ASP A 164 -18.01 7.63 -16.48
C ASP A 164 -17.81 7.45 -17.99
N VAL A 165 -18.43 8.32 -18.79
CA VAL A 165 -18.27 8.38 -20.25
C VAL A 165 -17.48 9.64 -20.62
N ILE A 166 -16.33 9.45 -21.28
CA ILE A 166 -15.48 10.56 -21.71
C ILE A 166 -15.81 10.94 -23.16
N VAL A 167 -15.77 9.94 -24.05
CA VAL A 167 -16.13 10.07 -25.47
C VAL A 167 -17.07 8.94 -25.85
N LEU A 168 -18.11 9.26 -26.61
CA LEU A 168 -18.97 8.28 -27.27
C LEU A 168 -19.27 8.78 -28.68
N ASP A 169 -19.09 7.92 -29.68
CA ASP A 169 -19.32 8.24 -31.10
C ASP A 169 -18.56 9.50 -31.54
N LYS A 170 -17.28 9.58 -31.16
CA LYS A 170 -16.35 10.69 -31.44
C LYS A 170 -16.78 12.04 -30.85
N GLN A 171 -17.74 12.06 -29.92
CA GLN A 171 -18.19 13.25 -29.23
C GLN A 171 -17.81 13.18 -27.75
N GLU A 172 -17.14 14.24 -27.26
CA GLU A 172 -16.87 14.40 -25.83
C GLU A 172 -18.18 14.61 -25.05
N LYS A 173 -18.32 13.92 -23.92
CA LYS A 173 -19.52 13.96 -23.07
C LYS A 173 -19.29 14.68 -21.73
N GLN A 174 -18.05 15.07 -21.43
CA GLN A 174 -17.66 15.64 -20.14
C GLN A 174 -18.25 17.03 -19.85
N ALA A 175 -18.84 17.71 -20.84
CA ALA A 175 -19.59 18.94 -20.66
C ALA A 175 -21.00 18.71 -20.07
N LEU A 176 -21.54 17.49 -20.16
CA LEU A 176 -22.86 17.13 -19.62
C LEU A 176 -22.82 16.99 -18.09
N GLY A 177 -23.98 17.11 -17.44
CA GLY A 177 -24.12 16.80 -16.02
C GLY A 177 -23.80 15.34 -15.71
N TYR A 178 -23.30 15.02 -14.52
CA TYR A 178 -22.95 13.64 -14.18
C TYR A 178 -24.15 12.69 -14.25
N ASP A 179 -25.35 13.16 -13.92
CA ASP A 179 -26.59 12.40 -14.05
C ASP A 179 -26.98 12.08 -15.49
N GLU A 180 -26.74 13.01 -16.42
CA GLU A 180 -26.90 12.75 -17.85
C GLU A 180 -25.88 11.72 -18.35
N ARG A 181 -24.62 11.82 -17.90
CA ARG A 181 -23.57 10.85 -18.24
C ARG A 181 -23.88 9.45 -17.70
N VAL A 182 -24.41 9.35 -16.48
CA VAL A 182 -24.87 8.08 -15.90
C VAL A 182 -26.03 7.48 -16.71
N LYS A 183 -27.00 8.28 -17.16
CA LYS A 183 -28.06 7.80 -18.07
C LYS A 183 -27.49 7.25 -19.38
N ILE A 184 -26.46 7.89 -19.95
CA ILE A 184 -25.76 7.36 -21.12
C ILE A 184 -25.16 5.98 -20.79
N LEU A 185 -24.43 5.84 -19.68
CA LEU A 185 -23.82 4.56 -19.28
C LEU A 185 -24.84 3.45 -19.06
N GLN A 186 -25.99 3.76 -18.44
CA GLN A 186 -27.07 2.80 -18.20
C GLN A 186 -27.73 2.31 -19.50
N ASN A 187 -27.69 3.12 -20.57
CA ASN A 187 -28.21 2.77 -21.89
C ASN A 187 -27.18 2.08 -22.79
N LEU A 188 -25.88 2.11 -22.43
CA LEU A 188 -24.87 1.32 -23.13
C LEU A 188 -25.12 -0.18 -22.92
N PRO A 189 -24.71 -1.04 -23.86
CA PRO A 189 -24.86 -2.48 -23.72
C PRO A 189 -24.12 -2.99 -22.47
N GLN A 190 -24.80 -3.87 -21.73
CA GLN A 190 -24.30 -4.53 -20.53
C GLN A 190 -23.98 -5.98 -20.88
N THR A 191 -22.81 -6.46 -20.48
CA THR A 191 -22.34 -7.80 -20.79
C THR A 191 -22.04 -8.58 -19.51
N GLU A 192 -21.60 -9.85 -19.64
CA GLU A 192 -21.15 -10.62 -18.48
C GLU A 192 -19.89 -9.98 -17.87
N LYS A 193 -18.95 -9.56 -18.73
CA LYS A 193 -17.63 -9.04 -18.33
C LYS A 193 -17.49 -7.52 -18.32
N ALA A 194 -18.49 -6.78 -18.79
CA ALA A 194 -18.46 -5.33 -18.76
C ALA A 194 -19.84 -4.75 -18.46
N ARG A 195 -19.96 -3.98 -17.38
CA ARG A 195 -21.25 -3.43 -16.91
C ARG A 195 -21.04 -2.04 -16.33
N CYS A 196 -22.03 -1.17 -16.36
CA CYS A 196 -21.99 0.04 -15.57
C CYS A 196 -22.11 -0.28 -14.08
N ALA A 197 -21.57 0.60 -13.23
CA ALA A 197 -21.83 0.51 -11.81
C ALA A 197 -23.34 0.57 -11.54
N ASP A 198 -23.77 -0.07 -10.46
CA ASP A 198 -25.15 0.03 -9.98
C ASP A 198 -25.35 1.42 -9.35
N PHE A 199 -25.74 2.39 -10.18
CA PHE A 199 -25.94 3.78 -9.80
C PHE A 199 -27.34 4.00 -9.22
N HIS A 200 -27.40 4.65 -8.07
CA HIS A 200 -28.65 5.01 -7.40
C HIS A 200 -28.71 6.52 -7.20
N GLU A 201 -29.84 7.14 -7.51
CA GLU A 201 -30.09 8.52 -7.09
C GLU A 201 -30.51 8.53 -5.62
N VAL A 202 -29.85 9.38 -4.82
CA VAL A 202 -30.17 9.60 -3.42
C VAL A 202 -30.60 11.05 -3.22
N ASN A 203 -31.68 11.23 -2.47
CA ASN A 203 -32.22 12.53 -2.10
C ASN A 203 -32.29 12.59 -0.58
N GLY A 204 -31.25 13.15 0.07
CA GLY A 204 -31.11 13.17 1.53
C GLY A 204 -30.08 12.17 2.08
N SER A 205 -29.47 12.54 3.21
CA SER A 205 -28.47 11.73 3.92
C SER A 205 -29.01 10.40 4.44
N GLU A 206 -30.30 10.30 4.72
CA GLU A 206 -30.92 9.06 5.20
C GLU A 206 -30.83 7.93 4.16
N LYS A 207 -31.24 8.21 2.91
CA LYS A 207 -31.15 7.24 1.80
C LYS A 207 -29.69 6.90 1.48
N LEU A 208 -28.81 7.90 1.53
CA LEU A 208 -27.38 7.69 1.35
C LEU A 208 -26.81 6.78 2.46
N ASN A 209 -27.17 6.99 3.73
CA ASN A 209 -26.75 6.15 4.83
C ASN A 209 -27.27 4.72 4.67
N ALA A 210 -28.54 4.53 4.29
CA ALA A 210 -29.10 3.21 4.04
C ALA A 210 -28.35 2.46 2.92
N TYR A 211 -28.00 3.16 1.83
CA TYR A 211 -27.17 2.59 0.78
C TYR A 211 -25.78 2.24 1.30
N TYR A 212 -25.14 3.14 2.04
CA TYR A 212 -23.82 2.95 2.64
C TYR A 212 -23.79 1.72 3.56
N GLN A 213 -24.68 1.63 4.55
CA GLN A 213 -24.74 0.50 5.49
C GLN A 213 -24.90 -0.83 4.76
N ARG A 214 -25.78 -0.89 3.76
CA ARG A 214 -25.95 -2.10 2.93
C ARG A 214 -24.66 -2.53 2.23
N GLN A 215 -23.87 -1.58 1.71
CA GLN A 215 -22.57 -1.91 1.09
C GLN A 215 -21.56 -2.41 2.12
N ILE A 216 -21.55 -1.86 3.33
CA ILE A 216 -20.68 -2.31 4.42
C ILE A 216 -21.07 -3.71 4.91
N GLU A 217 -22.36 -3.98 5.08
CA GLU A 217 -22.88 -5.32 5.42
C GLU A 217 -22.50 -6.36 4.35
N ASN A 218 -22.54 -5.97 3.07
CA ASN A 218 -22.06 -6.76 1.94
C ASN A 218 -20.53 -6.81 1.81
N ARG A 219 -19.80 -6.32 2.83
CA ARG A 219 -18.34 -6.31 2.94
C ARG A 219 -17.63 -5.57 1.80
N GLN A 220 -18.29 -4.62 1.16
CA GLN A 220 -17.68 -3.79 0.13
C GLN A 220 -16.71 -2.77 0.74
N GLU A 221 -15.85 -2.17 -0.08
CA GLU A 221 -14.86 -1.19 0.38
C GLU A 221 -15.50 0.11 0.89
N GLY A 222 -16.68 0.44 0.38
CA GLY A 222 -17.42 1.64 0.71
C GLY A 222 -18.27 2.09 -0.47
N ILE A 223 -18.50 3.39 -0.58
CA ILE A 223 -19.31 3.99 -1.65
C ILE A 223 -18.60 5.17 -2.29
N VAL A 224 -19.01 5.47 -3.52
CA VAL A 224 -18.71 6.73 -4.19
C VAL A 224 -19.99 7.53 -4.31
N LEU A 225 -19.96 8.79 -3.89
CA LEU A 225 -21.06 9.73 -4.02
C LEU A 225 -20.63 10.88 -4.93
N HIS A 226 -21.42 11.17 -5.95
CA HIS A 226 -21.39 12.43 -6.68
C HIS A 226 -22.53 13.30 -6.20
N ASP A 227 -22.24 14.32 -5.40
CA ASP A 227 -23.22 15.31 -4.97
C ASP A 227 -23.51 16.25 -6.15
N LEU A 228 -24.75 16.20 -6.65
CA LEU A 228 -25.17 16.97 -7.82
C LEU A 228 -25.49 18.43 -7.48
N THR A 229 -25.60 18.77 -6.19
CA THR A 229 -25.86 20.14 -5.73
C THR A 229 -24.56 20.92 -5.58
N THR A 230 -23.52 20.28 -5.02
CA THR A 230 -22.21 20.91 -4.82
C THR A 230 -21.22 20.61 -5.93
N ASN A 231 -21.52 19.65 -6.83
CA ASN A 231 -20.61 19.09 -7.82
C ASN A 231 -19.33 18.49 -7.21
N VAL A 232 -19.40 18.04 -5.96
CA VAL A 232 -18.29 17.39 -5.26
C VAL A 232 -18.48 15.88 -5.27
N ALA A 233 -17.40 15.16 -5.57
CA ALA A 233 -17.36 13.72 -5.46
C ALA A 233 -16.69 13.29 -4.15
N TYR A 234 -17.20 12.23 -3.53
CA TYR A 234 -16.73 11.69 -2.27
C TYR A 234 -16.48 10.18 -2.40
N LYS A 235 -15.36 9.72 -1.85
CA LYS A 235 -15.17 8.30 -1.50
C LYS A 235 -15.42 8.15 0.00
N ILE A 236 -16.49 7.45 0.35
CA ILE A 236 -16.93 7.26 1.74
C ILE A 236 -16.66 5.81 2.13
N LYS A 237 -15.78 5.61 3.12
CA LYS A 237 -15.30 4.31 3.58
C LYS A 237 -15.57 4.11 5.08
N PRO A 238 -15.64 2.87 5.58
CA PRO A 238 -15.67 2.63 7.01
C PRO A 238 -14.37 3.11 7.67
N LYS A 239 -14.49 3.54 8.93
CA LYS A 239 -13.33 3.74 9.81
C LYS A 239 -12.69 2.38 10.11
N PHE A 240 -11.36 2.31 10.02
CA PHE A 240 -10.60 1.16 10.50
C PHE A 240 -9.78 1.62 11.70
N ASN A 241 -10.33 1.39 12.90
CA ASN A 241 -9.71 1.80 14.14
C ASN A 241 -9.19 0.60 14.92
N LEU A 242 -8.01 0.74 15.52
CA LEU A 242 -7.46 -0.22 16.48
C LEU A 242 -6.97 0.52 17.71
N ASP A 243 -7.31 -0.01 18.87
CA ASP A 243 -6.69 0.38 20.13
C ASP A 243 -5.38 -0.41 20.29
N LEU A 244 -4.28 0.31 20.42
CA LEU A 244 -2.92 -0.22 20.46
C LEU A 244 -2.22 0.22 21.73
N ALA A 245 -1.50 -0.71 22.36
CA ALA A 245 -0.63 -0.40 23.50
C ALA A 245 0.58 0.40 23.02
N ILE A 246 0.89 1.52 23.68
CA ILE A 246 2.07 2.33 23.37
C ILE A 246 3.30 1.67 23.99
N VAL A 247 4.19 1.14 23.16
CA VAL A 247 5.40 0.40 23.59
C VAL A 247 6.70 1.18 23.39
N GLY A 248 6.62 2.33 22.71
CA GLY A 248 7.77 3.20 22.50
C GLY A 248 7.38 4.55 21.92
N TYR A 249 8.32 5.50 21.98
CA TYR A 249 8.17 6.83 21.39
C TYR A 249 9.47 7.29 20.73
N VAL A 250 9.38 8.25 19.84
CA VAL A 250 10.53 8.98 19.29
C VAL A 250 10.53 10.37 19.88
N GLU A 251 11.66 10.77 20.44
CA GLU A 251 11.85 12.12 20.94
C GLU A 251 12.15 13.08 19.77
N GLY A 252 11.60 14.28 19.85
CA GLY A 252 11.97 15.36 18.95
C GLY A 252 13.42 15.81 19.18
N THR A 253 13.95 16.53 18.20
CA THR A 253 15.30 17.10 18.24
C THR A 253 15.21 18.62 18.29
N GLU A 254 16.27 19.28 18.74
CA GLU A 254 16.38 20.74 18.76
C GLU A 254 15.21 21.39 19.52
N GLU A 255 14.41 22.22 18.85
CA GLU A 255 13.24 22.90 19.42
C GLU A 255 12.16 21.93 19.92
N LEU A 256 12.18 20.67 19.46
CA LEU A 256 11.27 19.61 19.88
C LEU A 256 11.91 18.63 20.87
N ALA A 257 13.08 18.94 21.44
CA ALA A 257 13.62 18.17 22.56
C ALA A 257 12.60 18.13 23.71
N GLY A 258 12.47 16.99 24.40
CA GLY A 258 11.45 16.82 25.43
C GLY A 258 10.02 16.63 24.91
N ASN A 259 9.83 16.34 23.62
CA ASN A 259 8.52 16.05 23.01
C ASN A 259 8.50 14.66 22.38
N ALA A 260 7.42 13.91 22.55
CA ALA A 260 7.20 12.66 21.84
C ALA A 260 6.58 12.97 20.46
N VAL A 261 7.39 12.99 19.40
CA VAL A 261 6.95 13.37 18.04
C VAL A 261 6.26 12.23 17.29
N SER A 262 6.53 10.99 17.69
CA SER A 262 5.80 9.81 17.23
C SER A 262 5.78 8.72 18.30
N ILE A 263 4.81 7.80 18.19
CA ILE A 263 4.63 6.67 19.11
C ILE A 263 4.48 5.36 18.34
N MET A 264 4.95 4.27 18.94
CA MET A 264 4.86 2.91 18.43
C MET A 264 3.76 2.15 19.15
N GLY A 265 2.76 1.68 18.41
CA GLY A 265 1.66 0.89 18.92
C GLY A 265 1.80 -0.61 18.65
N ALA A 266 1.34 -1.43 19.60
CA ALA A 266 1.35 -2.88 19.51
C ALA A 266 0.02 -3.52 19.92
N LEU A 267 -0.27 -4.69 19.34
CA LEU A 267 -1.28 -5.61 19.84
C LEU A 267 -0.67 -6.55 20.89
N VAL A 268 -1.45 -6.86 21.92
CA VAL A 268 -1.01 -7.55 23.14
C VAL A 268 -1.52 -8.99 23.16
N CYS A 269 -0.63 -9.92 23.53
CA CYS A 269 -0.93 -11.31 23.81
C CYS A 269 -0.08 -11.79 25.00
N GLY A 270 -0.63 -11.71 26.22
CA GLY A 270 0.15 -11.94 27.44
C GLY A 270 1.25 -10.89 27.59
N ASN A 271 2.50 -11.33 27.70
CA ASN A 271 3.67 -10.44 27.74
C ASN A 271 4.29 -10.19 26.35
N SER A 272 3.65 -10.66 25.28
CA SER A 272 4.10 -10.43 23.91
C SER A 272 3.34 -9.26 23.27
N TYR A 273 4.10 -8.40 22.59
CA TYR A 273 3.67 -7.17 21.95
C TYR A 273 4.07 -7.22 20.47
N GLN A 274 3.09 -7.41 19.59
CA GLN A 274 3.33 -7.36 18.15
C GLN A 274 3.19 -5.92 17.67
N LEU A 275 4.26 -5.36 17.15
CA LEU A 275 4.25 -4.00 16.61
C LEU A 275 3.25 -3.93 15.45
N VAL A 276 2.46 -2.86 15.38
CA VAL A 276 1.44 -2.67 14.35
C VAL A 276 1.77 -1.48 13.48
N ALA A 277 1.82 -0.31 14.12
CA ALA A 277 1.96 0.96 13.45
C ALA A 277 2.69 1.95 14.34
N ARG A 278 3.49 2.78 13.69
CA ARG A 278 4.02 4.01 14.24
C ARG A 278 3.18 5.16 13.71
N VAL A 279 2.78 6.07 14.60
CA VAL A 279 1.98 7.24 14.23
C VAL A 279 2.67 8.51 14.71
N GLY A 280 2.74 9.50 13.83
CA GLY A 280 3.18 10.85 14.18
C GLY A 280 2.12 11.56 15.02
N ILE A 281 2.57 12.43 15.93
CA ILE A 281 1.69 13.22 16.79
C ILE A 281 1.69 14.64 16.25
N ALA A 282 0.55 15.15 15.78
CA ALA A 282 0.47 16.50 15.23
C ALA A 282 0.34 17.57 16.33
N ASP A 283 -0.47 17.30 17.35
CA ASP A 283 -0.81 18.24 18.42
C ASP A 283 0.36 18.41 19.41
N PRO A 284 0.93 19.63 19.56
CA PRO A 284 2.03 19.90 20.49
C PRO A 284 1.72 19.56 21.95
N VAL A 285 0.48 19.78 22.42
CA VAL A 285 0.09 19.50 23.80
C VAL A 285 0.10 18.00 24.07
N ILE A 286 -0.33 17.20 23.09
CA ILE A 286 -0.26 15.74 23.17
C ILE A 286 1.20 15.27 23.19
N ARG A 287 2.09 15.88 22.39
CA ARG A 287 3.53 15.51 22.36
C ARG A 287 4.20 15.68 23.72
N GLU A 288 3.99 16.83 24.36
CA GLU A 288 4.57 17.15 25.66
C GLU A 288 4.01 16.21 26.74
N ARG A 289 2.67 16.06 26.80
CA ARG A 289 2.00 15.19 27.78
C ARG A 289 2.47 13.73 27.68
N LEU A 290 2.62 13.21 26.46
CA LEU A 290 3.10 11.84 26.26
C LEU A 290 4.57 11.70 26.60
N PHE A 291 5.41 12.68 26.30
CA PHE A 291 6.82 12.64 26.70
C PHE A 291 6.97 12.56 28.22
N GLN A 292 6.26 13.42 28.96
CA GLN A 292 6.26 13.42 30.42
C GLN A 292 5.78 12.09 31.01
N ALA A 293 4.78 11.46 30.39
CA ALA A 293 4.25 10.17 30.85
C ALA A 293 5.16 8.98 30.51
N LEU A 294 5.78 8.97 29.32
CA LEU A 294 6.48 7.80 28.78
C LEU A 294 7.98 7.80 29.08
N SER A 295 8.65 8.95 29.09
CA SER A 295 10.10 9.03 29.33
C SER A 295 10.56 8.39 30.66
N PRO A 296 9.81 8.46 31.78
CA PRO A 296 10.19 7.79 33.03
C PRO A 296 9.99 6.27 32.98
N GLN A 297 9.25 5.75 32.00
CA GLN A 297 8.88 4.34 31.87
C GLN A 297 9.84 3.54 30.99
N ARG A 298 11.09 4.00 30.85
CA ARG A 298 12.08 3.41 29.94
C ARG A 298 12.22 1.90 30.15
N ALA A 299 12.17 1.17 29.05
CA ALA A 299 12.49 -0.26 28.99
C ALA A 299 13.77 -0.46 28.18
N ALA A 300 14.65 -1.35 28.65
CA ALA A 300 15.78 -1.81 27.86
C ALA A 300 15.26 -2.70 26.71
N ALA A 301 16.02 -2.81 25.62
CA ALA A 301 15.71 -3.76 24.56
C ALA A 301 16.99 -4.27 23.89
N ASN A 302 17.00 -5.54 23.51
CA ASN A 302 18.02 -6.10 22.62
C ASN A 302 17.67 -5.92 21.13
N TYR A 303 16.70 -5.03 20.86
CA TYR A 303 16.13 -4.74 19.56
C TYR A 303 16.10 -3.23 19.34
N THR A 304 16.35 -2.80 18.11
CA THR A 304 16.28 -1.40 17.71
C THR A 304 15.39 -1.28 16.49
N GLU A 305 14.52 -0.29 16.53
CA GLU A 305 13.67 0.13 15.42
C GLU A 305 13.83 1.65 15.29
N THR A 306 13.60 2.18 14.10
CA THR A 306 13.65 3.63 13.86
C THR A 306 12.32 4.13 13.33
N ASP A 307 12.13 5.46 13.36
CA ASP A 307 11.13 6.08 12.53
C ASP A 307 11.55 6.19 11.06
N SER A 308 10.70 6.85 10.27
CA SER A 308 10.92 7.13 8.84
C SER A 308 12.10 8.05 8.59
N ASP A 309 12.50 8.83 9.60
CA ASP A 309 13.65 9.75 9.53
C ASP A 309 14.92 9.09 10.11
N GLY A 310 14.86 7.80 10.46
CA GLY A 310 15.98 7.05 11.03
C GLY A 310 16.23 7.32 12.51
N ARG A 311 15.35 8.04 13.22
CA ARG A 311 15.47 8.30 14.67
C ARG A 311 15.08 7.05 15.46
N PRO A 312 15.89 6.63 16.46
CA PRO A 312 15.62 5.42 17.21
C PRO A 312 14.35 5.55 18.06
N ILE A 313 13.63 4.44 18.19
CA ILE A 313 12.51 4.34 19.13
C ILE A 313 13.04 4.13 20.54
N ASN A 314 12.64 4.99 21.46
CA ASN A 314 12.80 4.81 22.90
C ASN A 314 11.72 3.85 23.39
N TRP A 315 12.11 2.64 23.78
CA TRP A 315 11.19 1.64 24.32
C TRP A 315 10.76 1.97 25.73
N VAL A 316 9.49 1.70 26.03
CA VAL A 316 8.88 1.97 27.34
C VAL A 316 7.99 0.83 27.79
N ARG A 317 7.81 0.70 29.10
CA ARG A 317 6.74 -0.13 29.66
C ARG A 317 5.40 0.40 29.16
N PRO A 318 4.52 -0.48 28.65
CA PRO A 318 3.27 -0.04 28.08
C PRO A 318 2.28 0.31 29.20
N ILE A 319 2.03 1.61 29.35
CA ILE A 319 1.12 2.16 30.37
C ILE A 319 -0.02 3.00 29.77
N LYS A 320 -0.01 3.19 28.44
CA LYS A 320 -0.97 4.03 27.70
C LYS A 320 -1.45 3.30 26.46
N VAL A 321 -2.66 3.64 26.06
CA VAL A 321 -3.31 3.12 24.86
C VAL A 321 -3.58 4.27 23.88
N MET A 322 -3.33 4.03 22.60
CA MET A 322 -3.72 4.93 21.53
C MET A 322 -4.82 4.31 20.69
N GLU A 323 -5.79 5.12 20.27
CA GLU A 323 -6.70 4.76 19.19
C GLU A 323 -6.05 5.22 17.88
N MET A 324 -5.69 4.25 17.04
CA MET A 324 -5.15 4.47 15.70
C MET A 324 -6.27 4.30 14.69
N ASN A 325 -6.32 5.16 13.68
CA ASN A 325 -7.16 4.99 12.50
C ASN A 325 -6.28 4.78 11.27
N ALA A 326 -6.72 3.98 10.31
CA ALA A 326 -6.03 3.81 9.02
C ALA A 326 -7.03 3.85 7.86
N GLU A 327 -6.54 4.19 6.67
CA GLU A 327 -7.38 4.31 5.47
C GLU A 327 -7.84 2.95 4.92
N ASP A 328 -6.99 1.94 5.12
CA ASP A 328 -7.20 0.55 4.72
C ASP A 328 -6.28 -0.37 5.55
N ALA A 329 -6.55 -1.68 5.52
CA ALA A 329 -5.65 -2.66 6.10
C ALA A 329 -5.71 -4.01 5.36
N GLN A 330 -4.56 -4.63 5.14
CA GLN A 330 -4.47 -5.86 4.33
C GLN A 330 -3.57 -6.92 4.96
N TRP A 331 -3.89 -8.19 4.71
CA TRP A 331 -3.09 -9.32 5.17
C TRP A 331 -1.89 -9.62 4.29
N ASN A 332 -1.98 -9.30 3.00
CA ASN A 332 -0.96 -9.66 2.01
C ASN A 332 -0.42 -8.41 1.29
N ASP A 333 0.81 -8.51 0.80
CA ASP A 333 1.41 -7.53 -0.10
C ASP A 333 0.93 -7.71 -1.56
N THR A 334 1.45 -6.90 -2.47
CA THR A 334 1.09 -6.93 -3.89
C THR A 334 1.52 -8.20 -4.62
N ASP A 335 2.45 -8.98 -4.05
CA ASP A 335 2.88 -10.28 -4.55
C ASP A 335 2.02 -11.42 -3.96
N GLY A 336 1.04 -11.11 -3.11
CA GLY A 336 0.22 -12.09 -2.41
C GLY A 336 0.91 -12.73 -1.19
N LYS A 337 2.06 -12.20 -0.74
CA LYS A 337 2.76 -12.71 0.44
C LYS A 337 2.21 -12.05 1.70
N PRO A 338 2.07 -12.79 2.81
CA PRO A 338 1.51 -12.24 4.03
C PRO A 338 2.45 -11.21 4.67
N TRP A 339 1.88 -10.10 5.14
CA TRP A 339 2.59 -9.10 5.93
C TRP A 339 2.98 -9.67 7.28
N THR A 340 4.19 -9.30 7.72
CA THR A 340 4.67 -9.59 9.07
C THR A 340 5.27 -8.37 9.73
N ASN A 341 5.14 -8.27 11.05
CA ASN A 341 5.81 -7.27 11.85
C ASN A 341 6.51 -7.94 13.05
N THR A 342 7.49 -7.24 13.61
CA THR A 342 8.23 -7.66 14.81
C THR A 342 7.32 -7.90 16.01
N VAL A 343 7.67 -8.94 16.77
CA VAL A 343 7.08 -9.27 18.07
C VAL A 343 8.16 -9.16 19.14
N LEU A 344 7.84 -8.43 20.20
CA LEU A 344 8.70 -8.25 21.36
C LEU A 344 8.03 -8.89 22.60
N GLN A 345 8.79 -9.59 23.43
CA GLN A 345 8.36 -10.03 24.75
C GLN A 345 8.90 -9.09 25.80
N LEU A 346 8.04 -8.64 26.71
CA LEU A 346 8.47 -7.91 27.89
C LEU A 346 8.73 -8.88 29.04
N ASP A 347 9.96 -8.88 29.54
CA ASP A 347 10.35 -9.56 30.77
C ASP A 347 10.91 -8.52 31.76
N GLY A 348 10.16 -8.25 32.83
CA GLY A 348 10.38 -7.08 33.68
C GLY A 348 10.40 -5.79 32.87
N ASP A 349 11.59 -5.20 32.74
CA ASP A 349 11.83 -3.91 32.08
C ASP A 349 12.62 -4.06 30.78
N GLN A 350 12.69 -5.28 30.25
CA GLN A 350 13.49 -5.58 29.09
C GLN A 350 12.62 -6.23 28.01
N TYR A 351 12.64 -5.62 26.82
CA TYR A 351 12.10 -6.22 25.62
C TYR A 351 13.11 -7.18 24.99
N HIS A 352 12.62 -8.38 24.67
CA HIS A 352 13.31 -9.41 23.92
C HIS A 352 12.64 -9.64 22.58
N TYR A 353 13.41 -9.60 21.49
CA TYR A 353 12.90 -9.98 20.18
C TYR A 353 12.46 -11.46 20.15
N GLN A 354 11.21 -11.72 19.77
CA GLN A 354 10.66 -13.08 19.64
C GLN A 354 10.56 -13.56 18.19
N GLY A 355 10.59 -12.66 17.20
CA GLY A 355 10.42 -13.03 15.81
C GLY A 355 9.49 -12.08 15.05
N GLN A 356 8.96 -12.59 13.94
CA GLN A 356 8.00 -11.90 13.08
C GLN A 356 6.63 -12.56 13.23
N GLY A 357 5.58 -11.79 13.47
CA GLY A 357 4.20 -12.27 13.53
C GLY A 357 3.41 -11.81 12.31
N PHE A 358 2.45 -12.62 11.85
CA PHE A 358 1.53 -12.22 10.77
C PHE A 358 0.62 -11.09 11.24
N ILE A 359 0.44 -10.06 10.41
CA ILE A 359 -0.31 -8.86 10.79
C ILE A 359 -1.27 -8.41 9.71
N LEU A 360 -2.43 -7.87 10.14
CA LEU A 360 -3.27 -7.06 9.28
C LEU A 360 -2.61 -5.68 9.19
N LYS A 361 -1.88 -5.41 8.12
CA LYS A 361 -1.05 -4.21 7.97
C LYS A 361 -1.94 -2.99 7.70
N PRO A 362 -1.99 -1.99 8.59
CA PRO A 362 -2.69 -0.74 8.30
C PRO A 362 -1.90 0.14 7.33
N PHE A 363 -2.61 0.84 6.44
CA PHE A 363 -2.06 1.81 5.52
C PHE A 363 -2.43 3.24 5.93
N HIS A 364 -1.43 4.13 5.89
CA HIS A 364 -1.54 5.52 6.33
C HIS A 364 -2.14 5.67 7.75
N PRO A 365 -1.55 5.00 8.76
CA PRO A 365 -2.08 5.07 10.13
C PRO A 365 -1.90 6.49 10.71
N THR A 366 -2.93 6.97 11.39
CA THR A 366 -2.95 8.25 12.11
C THR A 366 -3.38 8.05 13.56
N LEU A 367 -2.99 8.98 14.43
CA LEU A 367 -3.46 9.03 15.81
C LEU A 367 -4.85 9.67 15.83
N GLU A 368 -5.88 8.93 16.25
CA GLU A 368 -7.22 9.49 16.49
C GLU A 368 -7.24 10.18 17.87
N ARG A 369 -6.80 9.46 18.91
CA ARG A 369 -6.73 9.97 20.29
C ARG A 369 -5.97 9.03 21.23
N ILE A 370 -5.68 9.53 22.43
CA ILE A 370 -5.21 8.70 23.55
C ILE A 370 -6.42 8.18 24.33
N ARG A 371 -6.38 6.89 24.68
CA ARG A 371 -7.43 6.16 25.39
C ARG A 371 -7.08 6.03 26.85
N ASP A 372 -7.28 7.12 27.60
CA ASP A 372 -7.13 7.10 29.06
C ASP A 372 -8.20 6.21 29.74
N ASP A 373 -9.25 5.84 29.00
CA ASP A 373 -10.34 4.96 29.42
C ASP A 373 -10.08 3.46 29.19
N LYS A 374 -8.92 3.07 28.65
CA LYS A 374 -8.59 1.67 28.35
C LYS A 374 -7.30 1.19 28.98
N ALA A 375 -7.30 -0.06 29.44
CA ALA A 375 -6.11 -0.75 29.89
C ALA A 375 -5.34 -1.35 28.71
N VAL A 376 -4.02 -1.41 28.84
CA VAL A 376 -3.11 -1.97 27.82
C VAL A 376 -3.45 -3.42 27.48
N GLN A 377 -3.91 -4.21 28.46
CA GLN A 377 -4.28 -5.61 28.30
C GLN A 377 -5.52 -5.82 27.42
N GLU A 378 -6.29 -4.76 27.15
CA GLU A 378 -7.45 -4.81 26.26
C GLU A 378 -7.08 -4.67 24.78
N CYS A 379 -5.86 -4.22 24.46
CA CYS A 379 -5.35 -4.00 23.10
C CYS A 379 -4.99 -5.32 22.39
N THR A 380 -5.93 -6.27 22.33
CA THR A 380 -5.68 -7.65 21.89
C THR A 380 -6.05 -7.90 20.43
N PHE A 381 -5.60 -9.04 19.89
CA PHE A 381 -5.89 -9.53 18.54
C PHE A 381 -7.38 -9.77 18.25
N LYS A 382 -8.22 -9.81 19.29
CA LYS A 382 -9.68 -9.92 19.14
C LYS A 382 -10.26 -8.80 18.27
N GLN A 383 -9.63 -7.62 18.29
CA GLN A 383 -10.03 -6.46 17.48
C GLN A 383 -9.98 -6.72 15.96
N ILE A 384 -9.17 -7.67 15.51
CA ILE A 384 -9.02 -8.04 14.09
C ILE A 384 -9.57 -9.43 13.78
N ASN A 385 -10.57 -9.89 14.55
CA ASN A 385 -11.20 -11.20 14.41
C ASN A 385 -10.22 -12.39 14.45
N LYS A 386 -9.07 -12.23 15.11
CA LYS A 386 -8.13 -13.33 15.40
C LYS A 386 -8.12 -13.65 16.89
N VAL A 387 -7.94 -14.93 17.20
CA VAL A 387 -7.93 -15.41 18.58
C VAL A 387 -6.56 -15.19 19.25
N THR A 388 -5.45 -15.22 18.50
CA THR A 388 -4.10 -15.10 19.09
C THR A 388 -3.01 -14.66 18.09
N LEU A 389 -1.86 -14.29 18.65
CA LEU A 389 -0.60 -14.04 17.96
C LEU A 389 -0.15 -15.31 17.20
N GLN A 390 0.24 -15.13 15.94
CA GLN A 390 0.81 -16.20 15.12
C GLN A 390 2.20 -15.78 14.62
N LEU A 391 3.23 -16.38 15.20
CA LEU A 391 4.60 -16.20 14.73
C LEU A 391 4.79 -16.91 13.39
N LYS A 392 5.41 -16.21 12.45
CA LYS A 392 5.99 -16.82 11.25
C LYS A 392 7.04 -17.80 11.73
N GLN A 393 6.91 -19.05 11.31
CA GLN A 393 7.93 -20.06 11.60
C GLN A 393 9.27 -19.55 11.09
N SER A 394 10.25 -19.48 12.00
CA SER A 394 11.64 -19.24 11.62
C SER A 394 12.05 -20.30 10.60
N ALA A 395 12.84 -19.90 9.60
CA ALA A 395 13.49 -20.88 8.74
C ALA A 395 14.20 -21.92 9.62
N THR A 396 14.12 -23.20 9.26
CA THR A 396 14.63 -24.35 10.04
C THR A 396 16.16 -24.41 10.21
N GLY A 397 16.86 -23.30 9.96
CA GLY A 397 18.31 -23.18 10.09
C GLY A 397 18.74 -22.85 11.52
N LYS A 398 19.97 -23.24 11.87
CA LYS A 398 20.61 -22.77 13.10
C LYS A 398 20.77 -21.24 13.04
N PRO A 399 20.59 -20.53 14.18
CA PRO A 399 20.82 -19.10 14.22
C PRO A 399 22.24 -18.78 13.77
N PRO A 400 22.45 -17.67 13.06
CA PRO A 400 23.78 -17.32 12.57
C PRO A 400 24.74 -17.09 13.75
N LYS A 401 25.96 -17.61 13.63
CA LYS A 401 27.01 -17.46 14.63
C LYS A 401 27.83 -16.21 14.30
N ILE A 402 27.63 -15.15 15.08
CA ILE A 402 28.45 -13.93 14.98
C ILE A 402 29.88 -14.28 15.43
N PHE A 403 30.86 -14.03 14.57
CA PHE A 403 32.29 -14.25 14.88
C PHE A 403 33.09 -12.94 14.93
N VAL A 404 32.53 -11.82 14.44
CA VAL A 404 33.06 -10.48 14.69
C VAL A 404 31.92 -9.47 14.85
N ARG A 405 32.03 -8.60 15.84
CA ARG A 405 31.18 -7.42 16.01
C ARG A 405 31.98 -6.35 16.72
N GLU A 406 32.41 -5.34 15.97
CA GLU A 406 33.24 -4.26 16.50
C GLU A 406 32.73 -2.91 16.02
N VAL A 407 32.81 -1.92 16.91
CA VAL A 407 32.43 -0.53 16.64
C VAL A 407 33.64 0.34 16.93
N PHE A 408 33.88 1.30 16.06
CA PHE A 408 34.92 2.30 16.15
C PHE A 408 34.29 3.67 16.04
N THR A 409 34.75 4.60 16.86
CA THR A 409 34.27 5.99 16.86
C THR A 409 35.42 6.96 16.63
N LYS A 410 35.10 8.11 16.04
CA LYS A 410 36.03 9.21 15.84
C LYS A 410 35.29 10.54 15.94
N THR A 411 35.81 11.48 16.72
CA THR A 411 35.26 12.83 16.77
C THR A 411 35.71 13.63 15.55
N VAL A 412 34.76 14.15 14.77
CA VAL A 412 34.98 14.96 13.57
C VAL A 412 34.15 16.24 13.71
N LYS A 413 34.82 17.40 13.84
CA LYS A 413 34.18 18.71 13.98
C LYS A 413 33.08 18.74 15.07
N GLY A 414 33.36 18.12 16.22
CA GLY A 414 32.42 18.03 17.35
C GLY A 414 31.37 16.94 17.26
N ASN A 415 31.21 16.27 16.11
CA ASN A 415 30.27 15.16 15.93
C ASN A 415 30.98 13.80 16.02
N THR A 416 30.25 12.77 16.47
CA THR A 416 30.77 11.39 16.52
C THR A 416 30.51 10.68 15.20
N ALA A 417 31.58 10.34 14.48
CA ALA A 417 31.54 9.40 13.37
C ALA A 417 31.65 7.97 13.89
N VAL A 418 30.98 7.02 13.23
CA VAL A 418 30.89 5.61 13.65
C VAL A 418 31.24 4.70 12.49
N ARG A 419 32.17 3.77 12.69
CA ARG A 419 32.45 2.66 11.78
C ARG A 419 32.19 1.35 12.49
N LYS A 420 31.48 0.43 11.85
CA LYS A 420 31.13 -0.86 12.44
C LYS A 420 31.40 -1.97 11.45
N VAL A 421 31.90 -3.09 11.95
CA VAL A 421 31.99 -4.35 11.20
C VAL A 421 31.25 -5.44 11.97
N VAL A 422 30.41 -6.19 11.27
CA VAL A 422 29.74 -7.39 11.79
C VAL A 422 29.97 -8.52 10.80
N GLY A 423 30.40 -9.66 11.29
CA GLY A 423 30.58 -10.87 10.50
C GLY A 423 29.94 -12.05 11.20
N TRP A 424 29.18 -12.83 10.43
CA TRP A 424 28.48 -14.01 10.94
C TRP A 424 28.54 -15.17 9.95
N GLU A 425 28.51 -16.36 10.51
CA GLU A 425 28.37 -17.62 9.80
C GLU A 425 26.89 -18.02 9.81
N GLN A 426 26.34 -18.38 8.65
CA GLN A 426 24.97 -18.88 8.51
C GLN A 426 24.95 -20.28 7.89
N GLN A 427 23.91 -21.06 8.21
CA GLN A 427 23.70 -22.40 7.67
C GLN A 427 22.42 -22.40 6.82
N ARG A 428 22.53 -21.86 5.60
CA ARG A 428 21.47 -21.89 4.59
C ARG A 428 22.08 -22.39 3.28
N GLU A 429 21.52 -23.44 2.70
CA GLU A 429 22.06 -24.08 1.48
C GLU A 429 22.05 -23.14 0.27
N ASP A 430 21.08 -22.23 0.17
CA ASP A 430 20.93 -21.32 -0.97
C ASP A 430 21.78 -20.02 -0.88
N PHE A 431 22.57 -19.84 0.19
CA PHE A 431 23.29 -18.58 0.45
C PHE A 431 24.74 -18.82 0.89
N PRO A 432 25.66 -17.88 0.61
CA PRO A 432 27.04 -18.01 1.06
C PRO A 432 27.15 -18.16 2.59
N ARG A 433 28.08 -18.99 3.04
CA ARG A 433 28.23 -19.36 4.45
C ARG A 433 28.65 -18.20 5.37
N PHE A 434 29.56 -17.34 4.93
CA PHE A 434 30.07 -16.22 5.72
C PHE A 434 29.63 -14.89 5.11
N VAL A 435 29.09 -14.01 5.94
CA VAL A 435 28.68 -12.67 5.54
C VAL A 435 29.38 -11.64 6.42
N ILE A 436 29.89 -10.58 5.79
CA ILE A 436 30.59 -9.47 6.42
C ILE A 436 29.89 -8.20 5.98
N HIS A 437 29.36 -7.47 6.95
CA HIS A 437 28.66 -6.22 6.73
C HIS A 437 29.39 -5.09 7.46
N THR A 438 29.65 -4.00 6.76
CA THR A 438 30.32 -2.82 7.29
C THR A 438 29.43 -1.60 7.17
N ILE A 439 29.51 -0.74 8.17
CA ILE A 439 28.78 0.52 8.25
C ILE A 439 29.80 1.63 8.46
N ASP A 440 29.63 2.74 7.75
CA ASP A 440 30.36 3.99 7.94
C ASP A 440 29.36 5.14 8.03
N TYR A 441 29.30 5.77 9.21
CA TYR A 441 28.46 6.93 9.50
C TYR A 441 29.28 8.16 9.84
N SER A 442 28.93 9.29 9.22
CA SER A 442 29.42 10.62 9.57
C SER A 442 28.39 11.67 9.16
N SER A 443 27.88 12.43 10.14
CA SER A 443 26.80 13.41 9.95
C SER A 443 27.12 14.53 8.94
N GLY A 444 28.40 14.82 8.70
CA GLY A 444 28.84 15.88 7.80
C GLY A 444 28.90 15.52 6.31
N ARG A 445 28.55 14.27 5.92
CA ARG A 445 28.58 13.82 4.52
C ARG A 445 27.25 14.06 3.80
N ALA A 446 27.31 14.24 2.49
CA ALA A 446 26.11 14.28 1.63
C ALA A 446 25.30 12.97 1.70
N LYS A 447 25.97 11.83 1.91
CA LYS A 447 25.37 10.57 2.34
C LYS A 447 25.91 10.25 3.73
N PRO A 448 25.17 10.56 4.80
CA PRO A 448 25.66 10.38 6.16
C PRO A 448 25.98 8.93 6.51
N LEU A 449 25.28 7.97 5.91
CA LEU A 449 25.42 6.54 6.14
C LEU A 449 25.81 5.84 4.85
N GLU A 450 26.87 5.04 4.90
CA GLU A 450 27.29 4.11 3.86
C GLU A 450 27.38 2.71 4.44
N GLU A 451 26.97 1.72 3.65
CA GLU A 451 26.99 0.31 4.04
C GLU A 451 27.54 -0.54 2.90
N ALA A 452 28.25 -1.62 3.25
CA ALA A 452 28.75 -2.59 2.28
C ALA A 452 28.62 -4.01 2.82
N THR A 453 28.27 -4.95 1.94
CA THR A 453 28.17 -6.38 2.28
C THR A 453 29.09 -7.18 1.36
N LYS A 454 29.94 -8.03 1.96
CA LYS A 454 30.68 -9.08 1.27
C LYS A 454 30.22 -10.43 1.78
N ALA A 455 30.21 -11.44 0.90
CA ALA A 455 29.81 -12.79 1.24
C ALA A 455 30.74 -13.80 0.55
N THR A 456 31.04 -14.90 1.22
CA THR A 456 31.93 -15.98 0.73
C THR A 456 31.61 -17.29 1.44
N ASP A 457 31.93 -18.42 0.83
CA ASP A 457 31.85 -19.74 1.47
C ASP A 457 33.11 -20.11 2.26
N ARG A 458 34.15 -19.27 2.17
CA ARG A 458 35.47 -19.51 2.73
C ARG A 458 35.77 -18.64 3.95
N GLU A 459 36.10 -19.29 5.07
CA GLU A 459 36.38 -18.60 6.34
C GLU A 459 37.64 -17.71 6.27
N ASP A 460 38.65 -18.15 5.52
CA ASP A 460 39.90 -17.41 5.34
C ASP A 460 39.69 -16.12 4.54
N GLU A 461 38.91 -16.16 3.47
CA GLU A 461 38.51 -14.97 2.71
C GLU A 461 37.70 -13.99 3.56
N ALA A 462 36.76 -14.51 4.38
CA ALA A 462 35.98 -13.70 5.30
C ALA A 462 36.87 -12.94 6.30
N LYS A 463 37.86 -13.63 6.89
CA LYS A 463 38.86 -13.02 7.79
C LYS A 463 39.76 -12.01 7.08
N GLN A 464 40.14 -12.28 5.83
CA GLN A 464 40.93 -11.36 5.02
C GLN A 464 40.15 -10.07 4.76
N PHE A 465 38.87 -10.15 4.36
CA PHE A 465 38.03 -8.97 4.15
C PHE A 465 37.93 -8.08 5.39
N ILE A 466 37.83 -8.66 6.58
CA ILE A 466 37.79 -7.91 7.83
C ILE A 466 39.13 -7.22 8.09
N THR A 467 40.24 -7.93 7.87
CA THR A 467 41.60 -7.41 8.05
C THR A 467 41.88 -6.25 7.10
N ASP A 468 41.55 -6.42 5.83
CA ASP A 468 41.71 -5.39 4.80
C ASP A 468 40.88 -4.16 5.15
N TRP A 469 39.60 -4.35 5.47
CA TRP A 469 38.71 -3.25 5.84
C TRP A 469 39.22 -2.50 7.08
N LYS A 470 39.71 -3.20 8.10
CA LYS A 470 40.32 -2.55 9.27
C LYS A 470 41.56 -1.74 8.89
N THR A 471 42.38 -2.27 7.99
CA THR A 471 43.61 -1.61 7.55
C THR A 471 43.31 -0.34 6.75
N THR A 472 42.30 -0.39 5.88
CA THR A 472 41.93 0.77 5.03
C THR A 472 41.08 1.79 5.77
N GLU A 473 40.13 1.33 6.60
CA GLU A 473 39.14 2.21 7.22
C GLU A 473 39.49 2.58 8.66
N ILE A 474 40.10 1.71 9.47
CA ILE A 474 40.38 2.03 10.87
C ILE A 474 41.78 2.64 11.00
N VAL A 475 41.93 3.81 10.38
CA VAL A 475 43.17 4.61 10.36
C VAL A 475 43.27 5.58 11.55
N LYS A 476 44.33 6.40 11.60
CA LYS A 476 44.62 7.30 12.73
C LYS A 476 43.39 8.10 13.21
N GLY A 477 43.13 8.02 14.51
CA GLY A 477 42.07 8.75 15.22
C GLY A 477 40.76 7.99 15.40
N TRP A 478 40.61 6.78 14.85
CA TRP A 478 39.52 5.88 15.20
C TRP A 478 39.86 5.10 16.47
N VAL A 479 38.92 5.03 17.41
CA VAL A 479 39.07 4.33 18.68
C VAL A 479 37.99 3.26 18.78
N LYS A 480 38.32 2.08 19.26
CA LYS A 480 37.33 1.02 19.50
C LYS A 480 36.41 1.45 20.65
N ALA A 481 35.10 1.44 20.40
CA ALA A 481 34.07 1.91 21.32
C ALA A 481 33.56 0.81 22.25
#